data_AF-A0A1H1YJW4-F1
#
_entry.id   AF-A0A1H1YJW4-F1
#
_cell.length_a   1.000
_cell.length_b   1.000
_cell.length_c   1.000
_cell.angle_alpha   90.00
_cell.angle_beta   90.00
_cell.angle_gamma   90.00
#
_symmetry.space_group_name_H-M   'P 1'
#
loop_
_entity.id
_entity.type
_entity.pdbx_description
1 polymer ?
#
loop_
_entity_poly.entity_id
_entity_poly.type
_entity_poly.pdbx_seq_one_letter_code
_entity_poly.pdbx_strand_id
1 'polypeptide(L)'
;DRKQRRDRRRGVGWSLLAGLLLGMLVMMSYGMPLMGLLAVAVLVAGRSWRPLPLAAGAALVVVLGFAAAGWAWWDFYPALVERYEEGIAKDRPEDYWRWANLALLVISAGPLVAAGVAHLAARPRAWLRRDHAPLLLAGAAVVMVAAADASGMSKAEVERIWLPFMPWLLVSCALLPERWRRWGLGLQLLTALVVQQLFYTVW
;
A
#
# COMPACT_ATOMS: atom_id res chain seq x y z
N ASP A 1 2.45 6.75 38.41
CA ASP A 1 3.45 7.56 37.68
C ASP A 1 4.47 6.86 36.77
N ARG A 2 5.30 5.90 37.24
CA ARG A 2 6.40 5.37 36.40
C ARG A 2 5.97 4.60 35.14
N LYS A 3 4.90 3.80 35.23
CA LYS A 3 4.36 3.01 34.10
C LYS A 3 3.86 3.91 32.96
N GLN A 4 3.05 4.92 33.30
CA GLN A 4 2.51 5.88 32.33
C GLN A 4 3.59 6.72 31.64
N ARG A 5 4.65 7.11 32.37
CA ARG A 5 5.84 7.77 31.76
C ARG A 5 6.59 6.85 30.79
N ARG A 6 6.72 5.56 31.11
CA ARG A 6 7.37 4.57 30.23
C ARG A 6 6.57 4.34 28.95
N ASP A 7 5.24 4.24 29.05
CA ASP A 7 4.37 4.06 27.89
C ASP A 7 4.36 5.30 26.99
N ARG A 8 4.39 6.51 27.57
CA ARG A 8 4.51 7.76 26.81
C ARG A 8 5.85 7.87 26.07
N ARG A 9 6.97 7.52 26.71
CA ARG A 9 8.30 7.49 26.07
C ARG A 9 8.36 6.48 24.92
N ARG A 10 7.77 5.30 25.11
CA ARG A 10 7.65 4.30 24.05
C ARG A 10 6.82 4.81 22.87
N GLY A 11 5.68 5.44 23.14
CA GLY A 11 4.84 6.03 22.10
C GLY A 11 5.55 7.10 21.27
N VAL A 12 6.36 7.96 21.91
CA VAL A 12 7.22 8.92 21.21
C VAL A 12 8.23 8.21 20.31
N GLY A 13 8.95 7.22 20.84
CA GLY A 13 9.94 6.45 20.07
C GLY A 13 9.33 5.77 18.84
N TRP A 14 8.17 5.13 18.99
CA TRP A 14 7.45 4.52 17.86
C TRP A 14 6.94 5.55 16.84
N SER A 15 6.49 6.72 17.31
CA SER A 15 6.04 7.79 16.40
C SER A 15 7.19 8.32 15.54
N LEU A 16 8.36 8.55 16.16
CA LEU A 16 9.55 8.98 15.45
C LEU A 16 10.03 7.92 14.46
N LEU A 17 10.12 6.65 14.88
CA LEU A 17 10.54 5.56 14.00
C LEU A 17 9.59 5.40 12.82
N ALA A 18 8.27 5.42 13.06
CA ALA A 18 7.28 5.33 11.99
C ALA A 18 7.40 6.49 10.99
N GLY A 19 7.63 7.71 11.50
CA GLY A 19 7.87 8.89 10.66
C GLY A 19 9.14 8.78 9.83
N LEU A 20 10.26 8.39 10.43
CA LEU A 20 11.53 8.19 9.72
C LEU A 20 11.39 7.13 8.62
N LEU A 21 10.75 5.99 8.92
CA LEU A 21 10.50 4.93 7.94
C LEU A 21 9.59 5.41 6.81
N LEU A 22 8.52 6.15 7.11
CA LEU A 22 7.64 6.71 6.08
C LEU A 22 8.38 7.71 5.19
N GLY A 23 9.18 8.60 5.79
CA GLY A 23 10.03 9.53 5.06
C GLY A 23 11.00 8.79 4.14
N MET A 24 11.69 7.77 4.65
CA MET A 24 12.60 6.95 3.83
C MET A 24 11.88 6.23 2.69
N LEU A 25 10.69 5.66 2.93
CA LEU A 25 9.90 5.01 1.88
C LEU A 25 9.55 6.00 0.76
N VAL A 26 9.08 7.21 1.12
CA VAL A 26 8.78 8.30 0.16
C VAL A 26 9.99 8.63 -0.71
N MET A 27 11.19 8.63 -0.12
CA MET A 27 12.44 8.93 -0.83
C MET A 27 12.97 7.76 -1.67
N MET A 28 12.50 6.53 -1.42
CA MET A 28 12.93 5.34 -2.18
C MET A 28 12.08 5.09 -3.43
N SER A 29 10.84 5.55 -3.47
CA SER A 29 9.98 5.39 -4.66
C SER A 29 8.85 6.42 -4.68
N TYR A 30 8.57 6.96 -5.88
CA TYR A 30 7.52 7.94 -6.12
C TYR A 30 6.09 7.42 -5.89
N GLY A 31 5.89 6.11 -5.82
CA GLY A 31 4.59 5.52 -5.44
C GLY A 31 4.38 5.41 -3.93
N MET A 32 5.44 5.52 -3.13
CA MET A 32 5.37 5.32 -1.67
C MET A 32 4.71 6.44 -0.85
N PRO A 33 4.53 7.70 -1.33
CA PRO A 33 3.66 8.67 -0.66
C PRO A 33 2.26 8.12 -0.35
N LEU A 34 1.77 7.16 -1.14
CA LEU A 34 0.48 6.50 -0.91
C LEU A 34 0.44 5.76 0.45
N MET A 35 1.57 5.34 1.03
CA MET A 35 1.62 4.77 2.39
C MET A 35 1.11 5.74 3.46
N GLY A 36 1.05 7.04 3.17
CA GLY A 36 0.38 8.02 4.02
C GLY A 36 -1.10 7.67 4.27
N LEU A 37 -1.80 7.11 3.27
CA LEU A 37 -3.20 6.67 3.41
C LEU A 37 -3.32 5.55 4.43
N LEU A 38 -2.40 4.59 4.40
CA LEU A 38 -2.33 3.51 5.38
C LEU A 38 -1.98 4.05 6.78
N ALA A 39 -1.02 4.97 6.89
CA ALA A 39 -0.67 5.59 8.16
C ALA A 39 -1.88 6.33 8.78
N VAL A 40 -2.67 7.04 7.97
CA VAL A 40 -3.93 7.65 8.40
C VAL A 40 -4.93 6.59 8.86
N ALA A 41 -5.09 5.48 8.12
CA ALA A 41 -5.98 4.39 8.53
C ALA A 41 -5.58 3.78 9.89
N VAL A 42 -4.28 3.67 10.19
CA VAL A 42 -3.78 3.24 11.50
C VAL A 42 -4.16 4.23 12.60
N LEU A 43 -4.03 5.54 12.36
CA LEU A 43 -4.40 6.57 13.34
C LEU A 43 -5.91 6.59 13.62
N VAL A 44 -6.72 6.42 12.58
CA VAL A 44 -8.18 6.29 12.68
C VAL A 44 -8.55 5.04 13.45
N ALA A 45 -7.95 3.88 13.13
CA ALA A 45 -8.18 2.62 13.82
C ALA A 45 -7.78 2.68 15.31
N GLY A 46 -6.64 3.33 15.60
CA GLY A 46 -6.13 3.55 16.96
C GLY A 46 -6.82 4.67 17.72
N ARG A 47 -7.73 5.41 17.07
CA ARG A 47 -8.48 6.56 17.64
C ARG A 47 -7.60 7.59 18.34
N SER A 48 -6.39 7.78 17.83
CA SER A 48 -5.40 8.64 18.44
C SER A 48 -4.56 9.33 17.38
N TRP A 49 -4.72 10.64 17.30
CA TRP A 49 -3.94 11.50 16.42
C TRP A 49 -2.68 12.05 17.09
N ARG A 50 -2.46 11.71 18.37
CA ARG A 50 -1.27 12.13 19.12
C ARG A 50 0.07 11.75 18.46
N PRO A 51 0.20 10.58 17.79
CA PRO A 51 1.44 10.24 17.09
C PRO A 51 1.70 11.10 15.85
N LEU A 52 0.66 11.67 15.24
CA LEU A 52 0.73 12.32 13.92
C LEU A 52 1.79 13.44 13.88
N PRO A 53 1.84 14.43 14.80
CA PRO A 53 2.79 15.52 14.69
C PRO A 53 4.25 15.06 14.75
N LEU A 54 4.53 14.07 15.61
CA LEU A 54 5.89 13.52 15.76
C LEU A 54 6.29 12.67 14.54
N ALA A 55 5.39 11.83 14.05
CA ALA A 55 5.64 11.01 12.86
C ALA A 55 5.77 11.88 11.59
N ALA A 56 4.88 12.86 11.41
CA ALA A 56 4.95 13.80 10.30
C ALA A 56 6.23 14.64 10.35
N GLY A 57 6.59 15.17 11.53
CA GLY A 57 7.83 15.91 11.71
C GLY A 57 9.07 15.07 11.37
N ALA A 58 9.13 13.82 11.84
CA ALA A 58 10.23 12.91 11.53
C ALA A 58 10.30 12.54 10.03
N ALA A 59 9.16 12.34 9.36
CA ALA A 59 9.11 12.10 7.92
C ALA A 59 9.61 13.32 7.14
N LEU A 60 9.16 14.52 7.52
CA LEU A 60 9.57 15.78 6.91
C LEU A 60 11.07 16.03 7.07
N VAL A 61 11.66 15.69 8.22
CA VAL A 61 13.12 15.79 8.40
C VAL A 61 13.88 14.98 7.35
N VAL A 62 13.41 13.79 6.98
CA VAL A 62 14.03 12.99 5.92
C VAL A 62 13.86 13.68 4.56
N VAL A 63 12.62 14.00 4.17
CA VAL A 63 12.31 14.59 2.86
C VAL A 63 13.02 15.94 2.66
N LEU A 64 12.95 16.81 3.66
CA LEU A 64 13.60 18.14 3.61
C LEU A 64 15.12 18.02 3.75
N GLY A 65 15.64 17.01 4.45
CA GLY A 65 17.06 16.73 4.51
C GLY A 65 17.66 16.42 3.14
N PHE A 66 16.97 15.59 2.34
CA PHE A 66 17.35 15.35 0.94
C PHE A 66 17.22 16.61 0.09
N ALA A 67 16.14 17.38 0.25
CA ALA A 67 15.96 18.64 -0.48
C ALA A 67 17.10 19.63 -0.19
N ALA A 68 17.50 19.76 1.09
CA ALA A 68 18.63 20.57 1.50
C ALA A 68 19.98 20.04 0.97
N ALA A 69 20.09 18.73 0.75
CA ALA A 69 21.25 18.09 0.11
C ALA A 69 21.24 18.22 -1.44
N GLY A 70 20.28 18.97 -2.01
CA GLY A 70 20.17 19.19 -3.45
C GLY A 70 19.29 18.19 -4.19
N TRP A 71 18.59 17.29 -3.47
CA TRP A 71 17.64 16.35 -4.06
C TRP A 71 16.22 16.66 -3.58
N ALA A 72 15.52 17.55 -4.27
CA ALA A 72 14.14 17.89 -3.96
C ALA A 72 13.18 17.01 -4.77
N TRP A 73 12.40 16.18 -4.08
CA TRP A 73 11.49 15.18 -4.69
C TRP A 73 10.57 15.76 -5.79
N TRP A 74 10.05 16.98 -5.59
CA TRP A 74 9.14 17.62 -6.54
C TRP A 74 9.83 18.16 -7.81
N ASP A 75 11.11 18.50 -7.74
CA ASP A 75 11.86 19.03 -8.90
C ASP A 75 12.13 17.92 -9.93
N PHE A 76 12.27 16.68 -9.47
CA PHE A 76 12.60 15.52 -10.32
C PHE A 76 11.37 14.74 -10.80
N TYR A 77 10.19 14.98 -10.22
CA TYR A 77 8.96 14.30 -10.63
C TYR A 77 8.57 14.54 -12.11
N PRO A 78 8.63 15.78 -12.66
CA PRO A 78 8.33 15.99 -14.07
C PRO A 78 9.27 15.23 -15.00
N ALA A 79 10.57 15.25 -14.70
CA ALA A 79 11.58 14.51 -15.48
C ALA A 79 11.36 12.99 -15.41
N LEU A 80 10.90 12.46 -14.26
CA LEU A 80 10.50 11.05 -14.13
C LEU A 80 9.34 10.73 -15.08
N VAL A 81 8.29 11.56 -15.09
CA VAL A 81 7.10 11.32 -15.94
C VAL A 81 7.48 11.37 -17.42
N GLU A 82 8.30 12.34 -17.82
CA GLU A 82 8.81 12.43 -19.19
C GLU A 82 9.57 11.15 -19.59
N ARG A 83 10.51 10.70 -18.74
CA ARG A 83 11.29 9.48 -19.00
C ARG A 83 10.45 8.21 -18.97
N TYR A 84 9.40 8.18 -18.15
CA TYR A 84 8.45 7.08 -18.12
C TYR A 84 7.74 6.94 -19.47
N GLU A 85 7.19 8.05 -19.98
CA GLU A 85 6.48 8.06 -21.26
C GLU A 85 7.42 7.88 -22.47
N GLU A 86 8.66 8.37 -22.44
CA GLU A 86 9.66 8.10 -23.48
C GLU A 86 10.09 6.63 -23.56
N GLY A 87 9.99 5.91 -22.43
CA GLY A 87 10.38 4.53 -22.27
C GLY A 87 9.39 3.53 -22.88
N ILE A 88 9.33 2.33 -22.29
CA ILE A 88 8.44 1.24 -22.74
C ILE A 88 6.96 1.57 -22.47
N ALA A 89 6.67 2.59 -21.66
CA ALA A 89 5.30 2.96 -21.32
C ALA A 89 4.48 3.44 -22.53
N LYS A 90 5.12 3.96 -23.59
CA LYS A 90 4.45 4.33 -24.85
C LYS A 90 3.95 3.12 -25.64
N ASP A 91 4.61 1.97 -25.50
CA ASP A 91 4.25 0.73 -26.17
C ASP A 91 3.18 -0.06 -25.38
N ARG A 92 2.69 0.51 -24.28
CA ARG A 92 1.73 -0.08 -23.35
C ARG A 92 0.41 0.71 -23.42
N PRO A 93 -0.57 0.29 -24.26
CA PRO A 93 -1.84 1.00 -24.41
C PRO A 93 -2.57 1.17 -23.09
N GLU A 94 -2.92 2.41 -22.75
CA GLU A 94 -3.48 2.73 -21.43
C GLU A 94 -4.81 2.01 -21.18
N ASP A 95 -5.69 1.95 -22.19
CA ASP A 95 -7.00 1.29 -22.07
C ASP A 95 -6.90 -0.20 -21.77
N TYR A 96 -5.87 -0.88 -22.28
CA TYR A 96 -5.60 -2.28 -21.94
C TYR A 96 -5.05 -2.40 -20.52
N TRP A 97 -4.04 -1.59 -20.19
CA TRP A 97 -3.33 -1.72 -18.93
C TRP A 97 -4.14 -1.27 -17.71
N ARG A 98 -5.11 -0.36 -17.85
CA ARG A 98 -6.03 0.03 -16.76
C ARG A 98 -6.72 -1.18 -16.10
N TRP A 99 -7.16 -2.17 -16.87
CA TRP A 99 -7.79 -3.36 -16.30
C TRP A 99 -6.81 -4.53 -16.15
N ALA A 100 -5.83 -4.66 -17.06
CA ALA A 100 -4.85 -5.75 -17.00
C ALA A 100 -3.96 -5.63 -15.76
N ASN A 101 -3.63 -4.41 -15.31
CA ASN A 101 -2.96 -4.14 -14.04
C ASN A 101 -3.73 -4.75 -12.85
N LEU A 102 -5.05 -4.55 -12.79
CA LEU A 102 -5.88 -5.10 -11.72
C LEU A 102 -5.95 -6.63 -11.78
N ALA A 103 -5.99 -7.20 -12.99
CA ALA A 103 -5.93 -8.65 -13.17
C ALA A 103 -4.59 -9.22 -12.68
N LEU A 104 -3.47 -8.60 -13.04
CA LEU A 104 -2.14 -8.98 -12.57
C LEU A 104 -2.03 -8.86 -11.05
N LEU A 105 -2.55 -7.79 -10.45
CA LEU A 105 -2.62 -7.67 -8.99
C LEU A 105 -3.32 -8.86 -8.34
N VAL A 106 -4.45 -9.30 -8.90
CA VAL A 106 -5.20 -10.46 -8.39
C VAL A 106 -4.42 -11.76 -8.59
N ILE A 107 -3.67 -11.90 -9.68
CA ILE A 107 -2.82 -13.07 -9.93
C ILE A 107 -1.63 -13.09 -8.94
N SER A 108 -0.97 -11.94 -8.74
CA SER A 108 0.22 -11.82 -7.90
C SER A 108 -0.09 -11.87 -6.41
N ALA A 109 -1.10 -11.12 -5.94
CA ALA A 109 -1.55 -11.17 -4.55
C ALA A 109 -2.43 -12.39 -4.26
N GLY A 110 -2.89 -13.05 -5.33
CA GLY A 110 -3.69 -14.26 -5.36
C GLY A 110 -5.21 -14.03 -5.23
N PRO A 111 -6.01 -14.98 -5.75
CA PRO A 111 -7.45 -14.80 -6.00
C PRO A 111 -8.27 -14.57 -4.73
N LEU A 112 -7.74 -14.95 -3.57
CA LEU A 112 -8.43 -14.73 -2.29
C LEU A 112 -8.55 -13.23 -1.96
N VAL A 113 -7.61 -12.40 -2.45
CA VAL A 113 -7.69 -10.94 -2.29
C VAL A 113 -8.90 -10.38 -3.01
N ALA A 114 -9.18 -10.84 -4.24
CA ALA A 114 -10.38 -10.42 -4.97
C ALA A 114 -11.66 -10.75 -4.18
N ALA A 115 -11.74 -11.95 -3.61
CA ALA A 115 -12.87 -12.34 -2.76
C ALA A 115 -12.99 -11.48 -1.49
N GLY A 116 -11.88 -11.18 -0.83
CA GLY A 116 -11.84 -10.32 0.36
C GLY A 116 -12.28 -8.89 0.08
N VAL A 117 -11.78 -8.31 -1.02
CA VAL A 117 -12.16 -6.96 -1.48
C VAL A 117 -13.62 -6.91 -1.93
N ALA A 118 -14.10 -7.92 -2.65
CA ALA A 118 -15.52 -8.03 -3.01
C ALA A 118 -16.42 -8.14 -1.77
N HIS A 119 -15.99 -8.92 -0.76
CA HIS A 119 -16.72 -9.04 0.51
C HIS A 119 -16.78 -7.70 1.26
N LEU A 120 -15.69 -6.94 1.24
CA LEU A 120 -15.59 -5.60 1.81
C LEU A 120 -16.53 -4.62 1.11
N ALA A 121 -16.56 -4.63 -0.23
CA ALA A 121 -17.43 -3.78 -1.05
C ALA A 121 -18.92 -4.12 -0.87
N ALA A 122 -19.26 -5.39 -0.70
CA ALA A 122 -20.63 -5.85 -0.50
C ALA A 122 -21.22 -5.51 0.89
N ARG A 123 -20.40 -5.02 1.83
CA ARG A 123 -20.83 -4.71 3.20
C ARG A 123 -20.48 -3.28 3.60
N PRO A 124 -20.99 -2.25 2.90
CA PRO A 124 -20.69 -0.85 3.19
C PRO A 124 -21.10 -0.47 4.63
N ARG A 125 -22.18 -1.06 5.16
CA ARG A 125 -22.61 -0.84 6.55
C ARG A 125 -21.61 -1.33 7.60
N ALA A 126 -20.74 -2.29 7.26
CA ALA A 126 -19.66 -2.71 8.15
C ALA A 126 -18.61 -1.61 8.34
N TRP A 127 -18.45 -0.69 7.37
CA TRP A 127 -17.56 0.46 7.49
C TRP A 127 -18.04 1.48 8.52
N LEU A 128 -19.35 1.56 8.74
CA LEU A 128 -19.92 2.39 9.80
C LEU A 128 -19.75 1.78 11.20
N ARG A 129 -19.41 0.48 11.29
CA ARG A 129 -19.15 -0.16 12.58
C ARG A 129 -17.73 0.18 13.02
N ARG A 130 -17.65 0.75 14.21
CA ARG A 130 -16.53 1.55 14.68
C ARG A 130 -15.22 0.75 14.93
N ASP A 131 -15.22 -0.58 14.91
CA ASP A 131 -14.13 -1.40 15.48
C ASP A 131 -13.41 -2.35 14.51
N HIS A 132 -13.42 -2.09 13.20
CA HIS A 132 -12.80 -3.01 12.23
C HIS A 132 -11.47 -2.46 11.69
N ALA A 133 -10.39 -2.56 12.47
CA ALA A 133 -9.04 -2.27 11.99
C ALA A 133 -8.69 -3.01 10.66
N PRO A 134 -9.05 -4.30 10.48
CA PRO A 134 -8.83 -4.98 9.19
C PRO A 134 -9.54 -4.31 8.01
N LEU A 135 -10.73 -3.76 8.23
CA LEU A 135 -11.51 -3.07 7.20
C LEU A 135 -10.87 -1.74 6.82
N LEU A 136 -10.38 -0.96 7.79
CA LEU A 136 -9.70 0.31 7.52
C LEU A 136 -8.38 0.10 6.77
N LEU A 137 -7.61 -0.90 7.16
CA LEU A 137 -6.32 -1.21 6.52
C LEU A 137 -6.49 -1.76 5.11
N ALA A 138 -7.42 -2.70 4.92
CA ALA A 138 -7.75 -3.23 3.60
C ALA A 138 -8.36 -2.14 2.70
N GLY A 139 -9.23 -1.29 3.27
CA GLY A 139 -9.81 -0.14 2.59
C GLY A 139 -8.76 0.85 2.10
N ALA A 140 -7.82 1.23 2.98
CA ALA A 140 -6.69 2.06 2.60
C ALA A 140 -5.87 1.42 1.47
N ALA A 141 -5.63 0.10 1.53
CA ALA A 141 -4.93 -0.62 0.47
C ALA A 141 -5.64 -0.56 -0.89
N VAL A 142 -6.97 -0.70 -0.91
CA VAL A 142 -7.77 -0.53 -2.12
C VAL A 142 -7.65 0.90 -2.67
N VAL A 143 -7.71 1.91 -1.81
CA VAL A 143 -7.55 3.32 -2.24
C VAL A 143 -6.14 3.59 -2.75
N MET A 144 -5.10 3.05 -2.11
CA MET A 144 -3.71 3.16 -2.57
C MET A 144 -3.54 2.55 -3.97
N VAL A 145 -4.08 1.35 -4.20
CA VAL A 145 -4.05 0.71 -5.53
C VAL A 145 -4.83 1.53 -6.56
N ALA A 146 -6.03 1.99 -6.22
CA ALA A 146 -6.84 2.78 -7.15
C ALA A 146 -6.15 4.10 -7.52
N ALA A 147 -5.51 4.77 -6.56
CA ALA A 147 -4.74 5.98 -6.81
C ALA A 147 -3.49 5.70 -7.65
N ALA A 148 -2.80 4.58 -7.40
CA ALA A 148 -1.63 4.17 -8.20
C ALA A 148 -2.02 3.81 -9.63
N ASP A 149 -3.11 3.09 -9.83
CA ASP A 149 -3.60 2.72 -11.17
C ASP A 149 -4.09 3.95 -11.95
N ALA A 150 -4.85 4.84 -11.29
CA ALA A 150 -5.30 6.10 -11.88
C ALA A 150 -4.15 7.06 -12.25
N SER A 151 -2.97 6.91 -11.63
CA SER A 151 -1.80 7.71 -11.99
C SER A 151 -1.20 7.33 -13.35
N GLY A 152 -1.50 6.14 -13.89
CA GLY A 152 -0.89 5.63 -15.12
C GLY A 152 0.58 5.23 -15.00
N MET A 153 1.23 5.48 -13.85
CA MET A 153 2.67 5.27 -13.63
C MET A 153 3.05 3.83 -13.24
N SER A 154 2.19 2.85 -13.55
CA SER A 154 2.38 1.44 -13.15
C SER A 154 2.10 0.41 -14.26
N LYS A 155 1.86 0.85 -15.51
CA LYS A 155 1.51 -0.03 -16.64
C LYS A 155 2.47 -1.23 -16.72
N ALA A 156 1.96 -2.46 -16.57
CA ALA A 156 2.71 -3.73 -16.67
C ALA A 156 3.81 -3.99 -15.62
N GLU A 157 3.82 -3.25 -14.51
CA GLU A 157 4.87 -3.38 -13.48
C GLU A 157 4.27 -3.52 -12.07
N VAL A 158 2.97 -3.81 -11.99
CA VAL A 158 2.18 -3.72 -10.75
C VAL A 158 2.60 -4.74 -9.70
N GLU A 159 3.05 -5.91 -10.12
CA GLU A 159 3.56 -6.96 -9.25
C GLU A 159 4.81 -6.52 -8.47
N ARG A 160 5.56 -5.53 -9.00
CA ARG A 160 6.72 -4.92 -8.34
C ARG A 160 6.35 -3.62 -7.63
N ILE A 161 5.69 -2.71 -8.34
CA ILE A 161 5.39 -1.36 -7.82
C ILE A 161 4.36 -1.43 -6.68
N TRP A 162 3.34 -2.29 -6.80
CA TRP A 162 2.29 -2.43 -5.79
C TRP A 162 2.59 -3.51 -4.76
N LEU A 163 3.72 -4.21 -4.85
CA LEU A 163 4.15 -5.20 -3.86
C LEU A 163 4.04 -4.72 -2.40
N PRO A 164 4.43 -3.47 -2.06
CA PRO A 164 4.28 -2.95 -0.69
C PRO A 164 2.82 -2.81 -0.24
N PHE A 165 1.87 -2.75 -1.18
CA PHE A 165 0.44 -2.56 -0.91
C PHE A 165 -0.26 -3.91 -0.70
N MET A 166 0.24 -4.99 -1.33
CA MET A 166 -0.38 -6.32 -1.31
C MET A 166 -0.58 -6.91 0.10
N PRO A 167 0.35 -6.79 1.07
CA PRO A 167 0.12 -7.28 2.43
C PRO A 167 -1.13 -6.68 3.08
N TRP A 168 -1.41 -5.41 2.78
CA TRP A 168 -2.55 -4.70 3.33
C TRP A 168 -3.86 -5.06 2.61
N LEU A 169 -3.79 -5.41 1.32
CA LEU A 169 -4.91 -6.05 0.64
C LEU A 169 -5.22 -7.44 1.21
N LEU A 170 -4.21 -8.23 1.55
CA LEU A 170 -4.39 -9.56 2.17
C LEU A 170 -5.09 -9.50 3.53
N VAL A 171 -5.04 -8.37 4.22
CA VAL A 171 -5.85 -8.14 5.44
C VAL A 171 -7.35 -8.28 5.16
N SER A 172 -7.82 -8.01 3.94
CA SER A 172 -9.22 -8.23 3.54
C SER A 172 -9.65 -9.69 3.67
N CYS A 173 -8.73 -10.65 3.54
CA CYS A 173 -9.01 -12.07 3.70
C CYS A 173 -9.46 -12.43 5.13
N ALA A 174 -9.09 -11.63 6.14
CA ALA A 174 -9.55 -11.81 7.51
C ALA A 174 -11.06 -11.55 7.66
N LEU A 175 -11.68 -10.84 6.71
CA LEU A 175 -13.12 -10.57 6.68
C LEU A 175 -13.93 -11.74 6.10
N LEU A 176 -13.27 -12.70 5.45
CA LEU A 176 -13.93 -13.88 4.89
C LEU A 176 -14.34 -14.89 5.97
N PRO A 177 -15.44 -15.63 5.78
CA PRO A 177 -15.84 -16.70 6.70
C PRO A 177 -14.72 -17.75 6.85
N GLU A 178 -14.55 -18.30 8.05
CA GLU A 178 -13.45 -19.21 8.37
C GLU A 178 -13.39 -20.43 7.44
N ARG A 179 -14.55 -21.00 7.08
CA ARG A 179 -14.66 -22.11 6.12
C ARG A 179 -14.00 -21.80 4.77
N TRP A 180 -14.15 -20.56 4.29
CA TRP A 180 -13.62 -20.12 3.00
C TRP A 180 -12.14 -19.78 3.09
N ARG A 181 -11.68 -19.28 4.25
CA ARG A 181 -10.25 -19.00 4.47
C ARG A 181 -9.39 -20.25 4.36
N ARG A 182 -9.84 -21.39 4.91
CA ARG A 182 -9.07 -22.66 4.87
C ARG A 182 -8.84 -23.13 3.43
N TRP A 183 -9.91 -23.20 2.64
CA TRP A 183 -9.81 -23.53 1.21
C TRP A 183 -9.06 -22.47 0.40
N GLY A 184 -9.25 -21.20 0.77
CA GLY A 184 -8.58 -20.05 0.15
C GLY A 184 -7.05 -20.09 0.26
N LEU A 185 -6.50 -20.63 1.35
CA LEU A 185 -5.06 -20.83 1.47
C LEU A 185 -4.53 -21.88 0.48
N GLY A 186 -5.27 -22.98 0.29
CA GLY A 186 -4.94 -23.98 -0.73
C GLY A 186 -5.00 -23.40 -2.14
N LEU A 187 -6.00 -22.56 -2.43
CA LEU A 187 -6.11 -21.86 -3.71
C LEU A 187 -4.95 -20.87 -3.92
N GLN A 188 -4.60 -20.08 -2.90
CA GLN A 188 -3.45 -19.17 -2.93
C GLN A 188 -2.14 -19.91 -3.24
N LEU A 189 -1.89 -21.03 -2.56
CA LEU A 189 -0.71 -21.85 -2.79
C LEU A 189 -0.70 -22.43 -4.22
N LEU A 190 -1.83 -22.98 -4.67
CA LEU A 190 -1.95 -23.54 -6.01
C LEU A 190 -1.72 -22.46 -7.07
N THR A 191 -2.33 -21.28 -6.93
CA THR A 191 -2.12 -20.16 -7.85
C THR A 191 -0.65 -19.76 -7.88
N ALA A 192 -0.01 -19.59 -6.72
CA ALA A 192 1.40 -19.22 -6.65
C ALA A 192 2.29 -20.26 -7.35
N LEU A 193 2.05 -21.55 -7.13
CA LEU A 193 2.79 -22.63 -7.80
C LEU A 193 2.54 -22.63 -9.31
N VAL A 194 1.29 -22.53 -9.75
CA VAL A 194 0.95 -22.49 -11.18
C VAL A 194 1.61 -21.29 -11.86
N VAL A 195 1.53 -20.10 -11.26
CA VAL A 195 2.16 -18.89 -11.80
C VAL A 195 3.67 -19.06 -11.89
N GLN A 196 4.30 -19.53 -10.81
CA GLN A 196 5.74 -19.74 -10.75
C GLN A 196 6.24 -20.77 -11.76
N GLN A 197 5.45 -21.81 -12.06
CA GLN A 197 5.85 -22.87 -12.98
C GLN A 197 5.54 -22.56 -14.45
N LEU A 198 4.49 -21.78 -14.73
CA LEU A 198 4.05 -21.50 -16.10
C LEU A 198 4.61 -20.20 -16.67
N PHE A 199 4.94 -19.22 -15.83
CA PHE A 199 5.36 -17.90 -16.28
C PHE A 199 6.85 -17.68 -16.02
N TYR A 200 7.59 -17.47 -17.09
CA TYR A 200 8.92 -16.89 -17.01
C TYR A 200 8.78 -15.38 -16.93
N THR A 201 9.02 -14.82 -15.74
CA THR A 201 8.98 -13.37 -15.51
C THR A 201 10.37 -12.81 -15.75
N VAL A 202 10.55 -12.15 -16.89
CA VAL A 202 11.81 -11.48 -17.24
C VAL A 202 11.72 -10.04 -16.83
N TRP A 203 12.74 -9.58 -16.12
CA TRP A 203 12.92 -8.19 -15.72
C TRP A 203 14.30 -7.73 -16.17
#